data_AF-A0A486R5D1-F1
#
_entry.id   AF-A0A486R5D1-F1
#
_cell.length_a   1.000
_cell.length_b   1.000
_cell.length_c   1.000
_cell.angle_alpha   90.00
_cell.angle_beta   90.00
_cell.angle_gamma   90.00
#
_symmetry.space_group_name_H-M   'P 1'
#
loop_
_entity.id
_entity.type
_entity.pdbx_description
1 polymer ?
#
loop_
_entity_poly.entity_id
_entity_poly.type
_entity_poly.pdbx_seq_one_letter_code
_entity_poly.pdbx_strand_id
1 'polypeptide(L)' 'MNPSLTDSRRQALRSASHWYAVLSGERISPQQEARWQQWYEQDQDNQWAWQQVENLRNQLGGVPGDVASRALHEALLQS' A
#
# COMPACT_ATOMS: atom_id res chain seq x y z
N MET A 1 -18.22 6.14 -15.16
CA MET A 1 -18.44 7.06 -14.01
C MET A 1 -17.18 7.03 -13.17
N ASN A 2 -16.33 8.05 -13.24
CA ASN A 2 -15.17 8.14 -12.34
C ASN A 2 -15.71 8.48 -10.95
N PRO A 3 -15.48 7.64 -9.91
CA PRO A 3 -15.85 8.03 -8.56
C PRO A 3 -14.98 9.23 -8.19
N SER A 4 -15.57 10.42 -8.19
CA SER A 4 -14.93 11.63 -7.70
C SER A 4 -14.51 11.37 -6.27
N LEU A 5 -13.19 11.23 -6.05
CA LEU A 5 -12.63 11.01 -4.73
C LEU A 5 -13.07 12.16 -3.82
N THR A 6 -13.68 11.80 -2.69
CA THR A 6 -14.01 12.74 -1.62
C THR A 6 -12.74 13.45 -1.16
N ASP A 7 -12.88 14.67 -0.63
CA ASP A 7 -11.72 15.41 -0.13
C ASP A 7 -10.97 14.62 0.95
N SER A 8 -11.66 13.84 1.79
CA SER A 8 -11.07 12.92 2.76
C SER A 8 -10.19 11.85 2.11
N ARG A 9 -10.67 11.18 1.06
CA ARG A 9 -9.88 10.18 0.32
C ARG A 9 -8.69 10.79 -0.41
N ARG A 10 -8.84 12.00 -0.95
CA ARG A 10 -7.73 12.75 -1.55
C ARG A 10 -6.66 13.10 -0.51
N GLN A 11 -7.08 13.54 0.67
CA GLN A 11 -6.18 13.82 1.80
C GLN A 11 -5.45 12.54 2.23
N ALA A 12 -6.19 11.44 2.41
CA ALA A 12 -5.65 10.15 2.80
C ALA A 12 -4.63 9.62 1.77
N LEU A 13 -4.89 9.76 0.46
CA LEU A 13 -3.93 9.39 -0.59
C LEU A 13 -2.62 10.17 -0.53
N ARG A 14 -2.69 11.48 -0.25
CA ARG A 14 -1.49 12.28 -0.06
C ARG A 14 -0.69 11.79 1.15
N SER A 15 -1.37 11.50 2.25
CA SER A 15 -0.75 10.95 3.45
C SER A 15 -0.15 9.56 3.20
N ALA A 16 -0.85 8.68 2.49
CA ALA A 16 -0.35 7.36 2.11
C ALA A 16 0.92 7.45 1.25
N SER A 17 0.93 8.37 0.29
CA SER A 17 2.10 8.61 -0.57
C SER A 17 3.30 9.14 0.23
N HIS A 18 3.04 10.02 1.21
CA HIS A 18 4.06 10.48 2.14
C HIS A 18 4.63 9.32 2.96
N TRP A 19 3.77 8.49 3.55
CA TRP A 19 4.19 7.30 4.29
C TRP A 19 4.98 6.31 3.44
N TYR A 20 4.63 6.16 2.16
CA TYR A 20 5.39 5.31 1.25
C TYR A 20 6.81 5.83 1.04
N ALA A 21 7.02 7.13 0.87
CA ALA A 21 8.38 7.69 0.78
C ALA A 21 9.17 7.51 2.08
N VAL A 22 8.50 7.67 3.23
CA VAL A 22 9.09 7.48 4.57
C VAL A 22 9.48 6.01 4.80
N LEU A 23 8.61 5.07 4.44
CA LEU A 23 8.82 3.64 4.59
C LEU A 23 9.69 3.03 3.47
N SER A 24 9.82 3.69 2.32
CA SER A 24 10.72 3.26 1.25
C SER A 24 12.18 3.66 1.50
N GLY A 25 12.48 4.40 2.57
CA GLY A 25 13.84 4.73 2.96
C GLY A 25 14.62 3.52 3.50
N GLU A 26 15.94 3.50 3.32
CA GLU A 26 16.83 2.37 3.67
C GLU A 26 16.83 2.00 5.18
N ARG A 27 16.44 2.91 6.07
CA ARG A 27 16.33 2.65 7.52
C ARG A 27 15.05 3.21 8.09
N ILE A 28 14.03 2.38 8.12
CA ILE A 28 12.80 2.66 8.86
C ILE A 28 13.09 2.52 10.36
N SER A 29 12.72 3.53 11.13
CA SER A 29 12.80 3.46 12.60
C SER A 29 11.48 2.92 13.17
N PRO A 30 11.50 2.20 14.30
CA PRO A 30 10.28 1.68 14.93
C PRO A 30 9.27 2.78 15.30
N GLN A 31 9.74 4.01 15.54
CA GLN A 31 8.86 5.17 15.73
C GLN A 31 8.12 5.57 14.45
N GLN A 32 8.72 5.39 13.27
CA GLN A 32 8.10 5.69 11.99
C GLN A 32 7.02 4.65 11.65
N GLU A 33 7.30 3.36 11.89
CA GLU A 33 6.28 2.29 11.79
C GLU A 33 5.11 2.53 12.73
N ALA A 34 5.37 2.85 14.01
CA ALA A 34 4.30 3.10 14.98
C ALA A 34 3.41 4.28 14.57
N ARG A 35 3.98 5.35 14.00
CA ARG A 35 3.21 6.50 13.51
C ARG A 35 2.40 6.16 12.25
N TRP A 36 2.97 5.38 11.33
CA TRP A 36 2.24 4.90 10.17
C TRP A 36 1.06 4.02 10.58
N GLN A 37 1.27 3.10 11.53
CA GLN A 37 0.22 2.22 12.03
C GLN A 37 -0.90 3.01 12.71
N GLN A 38 -0.56 3.98 13.56
CA GLN A 38 -1.55 4.87 14.18
C GLN A 38 -2.39 5.61 13.13
N TRP A 39 -1.76 6.12 12.07
CA TRP A 39 -2.47 6.77 10.97
C TRP A 39 -3.36 5.78 10.20
N TYR A 40 -2.89 4.57 9.95
CA TYR A 40 -3.64 3.52 9.25
C TYR A 40 -4.89 3.08 10.05
N GLU A 41 -4.76 2.93 11.37
CA GLU A 41 -5.85 2.53 12.26
C GLU A 41 -6.85 3.67 12.55
N GLN A 42 -6.47 4.93 12.26
CA GLN A 42 -7.28 6.11 12.58
C GLN A 42 -8.57 6.22 11.74
N ASP A 43 -8.54 5.84 10.46
CA ASP A 43 -9.68 6.02 9.55
C ASP A 43 -9.70 4.96 8.42
N GLN A 44 -10.88 4.53 8.00
CA GLN A 44 -11.04 3.63 6.85
C GLN A 44 -10.57 4.25 5.52
N ASP A 45 -10.67 5.57 5.36
CA ASP A 45 -10.14 6.25 4.18
C ASP A 45 -8.60 6.19 4.13
N ASN A 46 -7.92 6.18 5.29
CA ASN A 46 -6.46 5.98 5.37
C ASN A 46 -6.07 4.57 4.95
N GLN A 47 -6.83 3.56 5.40
CA GLN A 47 -6.62 2.16 4.99
C GLN A 47 -6.82 1.99 3.49
N TRP A 48 -7.91 2.53 2.96
CA TRP A 48 -8.20 2.53 1.53
C TRP A 48 -7.07 3.20 0.74
N ALA A 49 -6.58 4.36 1.20
CA ALA A 49 -5.50 5.08 0.54
C ALA A 49 -4.17 4.32 0.55
N TRP A 50 -3.83 3.67 1.67
CA TRP A 50 -2.65 2.83 1.76
C TRP A 50 -2.71 1.65 0.78
N GLN A 51 -3.87 0.99 0.68
CA GLN A 51 -4.11 -0.06 -0.30
C GLN A 51 -3.92 0.41 -1.75
N GLN A 52 -4.30 1.65 -2.09
CA GLN A 52 -4.04 2.19 -3.43
C GLN A 52 -2.54 2.35 -3.71
N VAL A 53 -1.78 2.85 -2.74
CA VAL A 53 -0.33 3.02 -2.87
C VAL A 53 0.38 1.67 -2.95
N GLU A 54 -0.06 0.67 -2.18
CA GLU A 54 0.46 -0.69 -2.28
C GLU A 54 0.15 -1.35 -3.63
N ASN A 55 -1.06 -1.16 -4.17
CA ASN A 55 -1.40 -1.62 -5.51
C ASN A 55 -0.54 -0.95 -6.59
N LEU A 56 -0.24 0.35 -6.43
CA LEU A 56 0.67 1.06 -7.32
C LEU A 56 2.10 0.55 -7.19
N ARG A 57 2.60 0.33 -5.96
CA ARG A 57 3.90 -0.29 -5.70
C ARG A 57 3.99 -1.67 -6.32
N ASN A 58 2.95 -2.50 -6.21
CA ASN A 58 2.91 -3.83 -6.80
C ASN A 58 2.85 -3.78 -8.33
N GLN A 59 2.25 -2.75 -8.93
CA GLN A 59 2.29 -2.54 -10.38
C GLN A 59 3.68 -2.07 -10.86
N LEU A 60 4.33 -1.18 -10.10
CA LEU A 60 5.66 -0.65 -10.43
C LEU A 60 6.78 -1.67 -10.13
N GLY A 61 6.66 -2.45 -9.06
CA GLY A 61 7.52 -3.58 -8.71
C GLY A 61 7.12 -4.90 -9.39
N GLY A 62 6.00 -4.89 -10.12
CA GLY A 62 5.46 -6.00 -10.91
C GLY A 62 5.96 -6.01 -12.36
N VAL A 63 7.07 -5.33 -12.65
CA VAL A 63 7.92 -5.69 -13.79
C VAL A 63 8.76 -6.90 -13.32
N PRO A 64 8.49 -8.14 -13.77
CA PRO A 64 8.58 -9.29 -12.87
C PRO A 64 9.96 -9.95 -12.78
N GLY A 65 10.32 -10.33 -11.55
CA GLY A 65 11.02 -11.59 -11.26
C GLY A 65 10.14 -12.56 -10.44
N ASP A 66 9.42 -12.06 -9.42
CA ASP A 66 8.86 -12.92 -8.36
C ASP A 66 7.32 -13.14 -8.36
N VAL A 67 6.56 -12.45 -9.21
CA VAL A 67 5.09 -12.69 -9.35
C VAL A 67 4.80 -14.13 -9.82
N ALA A 68 5.77 -14.80 -10.46
CA ALA A 68 5.70 -16.19 -10.87
C ALA A 68 5.52 -17.18 -9.68
N SER A 69 6.05 -16.87 -8.50
CA SER A 69 6.10 -17.87 -7.42
C SER A 69 4.75 -18.04 -6.70
N ARG A 70 4.02 -16.95 -6.42
CA ARG A 70 2.76 -17.03 -5.66
C ARG A 70 1.58 -17.55 -6.49
N ALA A 71 1.49 -17.20 -7.77
CA ALA A 71 0.45 -17.74 -8.64
C ALA A 71 0.64 -19.25 -8.91
N LEU A 72 1.88 -19.72 -9.04
CA LEU A 72 2.19 -21.16 -9.18
C LEU A 72 1.93 -21.93 -7.86
N HIS A 73 2.14 -21.31 -6.70
CA HIS A 73 1.88 -21.95 -5.40
C HIS A 73 0.37 -22.17 -5.15
N GLU A 74 -0.48 -21.23 -5.57
CA GLU A 74 -1.94 -21.41 -5.46
C GLU A 74 -2.51 -22.41 -6.49
N ALA A 75 -1.88 -22.58 -7.65
CA ALA A 75 -2.28 -23.59 -8.65
C ALA A 75 -1.89 -25.03 -8.27
N LEU A 76 -0.88 -25.21 -7.41
CA LEU A 76 -0.41 -26.53 -6.93
C LEU A 76 -1.10 -26.99 -5.64
N LEU A 77 -1.83 -26.13 -4.94
CA LEU A 77 -2.60 -26.48 -3.73
C LEU A 77 -4.05 -26.91 -4.04
N GLN A 78 -4.47 -26.90 -5.30
CA GLN A 78 -5.79 -27.35 -5.76
C GLN A 78 -5.74 -28.71 -6.50
N SER A 79 -4.63 -29.45 -6.45
CA SER A 79 -4.48 -30.80 -7.02
C SER A 79 -4.45 -31.89 -5.97
#